data_AF-O85172-F1
#
_entry.id   AF-O85172-F1
#
_cell.length_a   1.000
_cell.length_b   1.000
_cell.length_c   1.000
_cell.angle_alpha   90.00
_cell.angle_beta   90.00
_cell.angle_gamma   90.00
#
_symmetry.space_group_name_H-M   'P 1'
#
loop_
_entity.id
_entity.type
_entity.pdbx_description
1 polymer ?
#
loop_
_entity_poly.entity_id
_entity_poly.type
_entity_poly.pdbx_seq_one_letter_code
_entity_poly.pdbx_strand_id
1 'polypeptide(L)'
;MVISDLEKYYGKPYNNAYYEISNILQEFGFFRTQGSVYLNNNSDMANLMEAIQTLSEVEWFANSVRDIRGFRVEDWSNFTKLVKRKATN
;
A
#
# COMPACT_ATOMS: atom_id res chain seq x y z
N MET A 1 -8.40 -6.97 2.19
CA MET A 1 -9.83 -6.90 1.83
C MET A 1 -10.48 -8.25 2.11
N VAL A 2 -11.75 -8.27 2.48
CA VAL A 2 -12.55 -9.51 2.55
C VAL A 2 -12.94 -9.88 1.12
N ILE A 3 -12.65 -11.11 0.68
CA ILE A 3 -12.88 -11.51 -0.72
C ILE A 3 -14.37 -11.50 -1.07
N SER A 4 -15.25 -11.97 -0.18
CA SER A 4 -16.70 -11.95 -0.44
C SER A 4 -17.24 -10.54 -0.63
N ASP A 5 -16.78 -9.58 0.18
CA ASP A 5 -17.19 -8.18 0.06
C ASP A 5 -16.60 -7.57 -1.22
N LEU A 6 -15.32 -7.83 -1.51
CA LEU A 6 -14.70 -7.36 -2.74
C LEU A 6 -15.44 -7.87 -3.99
N GLU A 7 -15.78 -9.15 -4.03
CA GLU A 7 -16.59 -9.71 -5.13
C GLU A 7 -17.98 -9.07 -5.23
N LYS A 8 -18.59 -8.71 -4.09
CA LYS A 8 -19.91 -8.08 -4.03
C LYS A 8 -19.90 -6.61 -4.45
N TYR A 9 -18.92 -5.83 -3.98
CA TYR A 9 -18.88 -4.38 -4.14
C TYR A 9 -18.04 -3.92 -5.33
N TYR A 10 -17.03 -4.69 -5.75
CA TYR A 10 -16.22 -4.39 -6.94
C TYR A 10 -16.64 -5.22 -8.17
N GLY A 11 -17.05 -6.48 -7.95
CA GLY A 11 -17.38 -7.42 -9.02
C GLY A 11 -16.22 -8.34 -9.41
N LYS A 12 -16.44 -9.15 -10.46
CA LYS A 12 -15.47 -10.10 -11.00
C LYS A 12 -15.06 -9.72 -12.44
N PRO A 13 -13.76 -9.77 -12.79
CA PRO A 13 -12.62 -10.11 -11.94
C PRO A 13 -12.22 -8.94 -11.02
N TYR A 14 -11.91 -9.22 -9.75
CA TYR A 14 -11.52 -8.19 -8.78
C TYR A 14 -10.04 -7.77 -8.86
N ASN A 15 -9.25 -8.39 -9.74
CA ASN A 15 -7.80 -8.15 -9.81
C ASN A 15 -7.45 -6.67 -10.06
N ASN A 16 -8.30 -5.96 -10.81
CA ASN A 16 -8.15 -4.53 -11.08
C ASN A 16 -8.30 -3.65 -9.83
N ALA A 17 -8.98 -4.13 -8.78
CA ALA A 17 -9.13 -3.40 -7.51
C ALA A 17 -7.77 -3.04 -6.88
N TYR A 18 -6.82 -3.98 -6.90
CA TYR A 18 -5.46 -3.74 -6.39
C TYR A 18 -4.67 -2.77 -7.26
N TYR A 19 -4.99 -2.69 -8.56
CA TYR A 19 -4.38 -1.73 -9.48
C TYR A 19 -4.94 -0.32 -9.24
N GLU A 20 -6.26 -0.18 -9.05
CA GLU A 20 -6.90 1.09 -8.69
C GLU A 20 -6.34 1.67 -7.39
N ILE A 21 -6.25 0.86 -6.32
CA ILE A 21 -5.61 1.30 -5.06
C ILE A 21 -4.17 1.76 -5.30
N SER A 22 -3.43 1.04 -6.16
CA SER A 22 -2.05 1.40 -6.47
C SER A 22 -1.95 2.74 -7.20
N ASN A 23 -2.85 3.02 -8.13
CA ASN A 23 -2.87 4.28 -8.87
C ASN A 23 -3.22 5.45 -7.95
N ILE A 24 -4.26 5.32 -7.11
CA ILE A 24 -4.63 6.34 -6.13
C ILE A 24 -3.45 6.65 -5.22
N LEU A 25 -2.84 5.63 -4.61
CA LEU A 25 -1.71 5.83 -3.71
C LEU A 25 -0.49 6.44 -4.42
N GLN A 26 -0.29 6.13 -5.71
CA GLN A 26 0.80 6.70 -6.51
C GLN A 26 0.65 8.21 -6.72
N GLU A 27 -0.57 8.74 -6.80
CA GLU A 27 -0.82 10.19 -6.89
C GLU A 27 -0.28 10.94 -5.66
N PHE A 28 -0.27 10.28 -4.49
CA PHE A 28 0.29 10.81 -3.24
C PHE A 28 1.78 10.43 -3.03
N GLY A 29 2.45 9.89 -4.05
CA GLY A 29 3.86 9.51 -4.01
C GLY A 29 4.16 8.18 -3.31
N PHE A 30 3.14 7.39 -2.99
CA PHE A 30 3.35 6.03 -2.46
C PHE A 30 3.68 5.06 -3.60
N PHE A 31 4.63 4.17 -3.38
CA PHE A 31 4.95 3.09 -4.31
C PHE A 31 4.72 1.72 -3.66
N ARG A 32 4.20 0.78 -4.44
CA ARG A 32 3.96 -0.60 -3.98
C ARG A 32 5.28 -1.35 -3.88
N THR A 33 5.48 -2.05 -2.76
CA THR A 33 6.62 -2.95 -2.57
C THR A 33 6.21 -4.40 -2.75
N GLN A 34 5.77 -5.04 -1.67
CA GLN A 34 5.34 -6.42 -1.66
C GLN A 34 3.89 -6.52 -1.19
N GLY A 35 3.06 -7.18 -1.99
CA GLY A 35 1.64 -7.36 -1.67
C GLY A 35 0.93 -6.03 -1.51
N SER A 36 0.23 -5.86 -0.38
CA SER A 36 -0.52 -4.64 -0.04
C SER A 36 0.29 -3.63 0.79
N VAL A 37 1.63 -3.69 0.72
CA VAL A 37 2.51 -2.75 1.43
C VAL A 37 2.96 -1.64 0.47
N TYR A 38 2.73 -0.41 0.90
CA TYR A 38 3.08 0.81 0.17
C TYR A 38 4.01 1.66 1.03
N LEU A 39 5.00 2.28 0.38
CA LEU A 39 5.99 3.14 1.03
C LEU A 39 5.97 4.51 0.40
N ASN A 40 6.34 5.53 1.18
CA ASN A 40 6.53 6.89 0.72
C ASN A 40 7.74 7.49 1.42
N ASN A 41 8.51 8.30 0.70
CA ASN A 41 9.63 9.06 1.28
C ASN A 41 9.17 10.42 1.84
N ASN A 42 7.93 10.83 1.56
CA ASN A 42 7.32 12.00 2.15
C ASN A 42 6.94 11.70 3.61
N SER A 43 7.55 12.43 4.55
CA SER A 43 7.26 12.33 5.99
C SER A 43 6.10 13.24 6.43
N ASP A 44 5.50 14.00 5.52
CA ASP A 44 4.36 14.86 5.80
C ASP A 44 3.11 14.02 6.10
N MET A 45 2.61 14.15 7.33
CA MET A 45 1.41 13.46 7.77
C MET A 45 0.16 13.96 7.07
N ALA A 46 0.14 15.20 6.56
CA ALA A 46 -0.98 15.70 5.75
C ALA A 46 -1.13 14.88 4.46
N ASN A 47 -0.03 14.61 3.75
CA ASN A 47 -0.05 13.77 2.55
C ASN A 47 -0.54 12.35 2.83
N LEU A 48 -0.16 11.76 3.97
CA LEU A 48 -0.70 10.46 4.39
C LEU A 48 -2.21 10.55 4.66
N MET A 49 -2.66 11.57 5.39
CA MET A 49 -4.09 11.74 5.71
C MET A 49 -4.93 11.96 4.45
N GLU A 50 -4.47 12.76 3.50
CA GLU A 50 -5.12 12.97 2.20
C GLU A 50 -5.21 11.65 1.42
N ALA A 51 -4.13 10.87 1.34
CA ALA A 51 -4.14 9.56 0.67
C ALA A 51 -5.16 8.59 1.28
N ILE A 52 -5.25 8.55 2.61
CA ILE A 52 -6.24 7.72 3.32
C ILE A 52 -7.66 8.25 3.10
N GLN A 53 -7.85 9.56 3.09
CA GLN A 53 -9.14 10.18 2.82
C GLN A 53 -9.63 9.84 1.41
N THR A 54 -8.79 9.99 0.39
CA THR A 54 -9.14 9.63 -0.99
C THR A 54 -9.47 8.14 -1.13
N LEU A 55 -8.72 7.25 -0.45
CA LEU A 55 -9.10 5.83 -0.42
C LEU A 55 -10.44 5.60 0.27
N SER A 56 -10.75 6.34 1.33
CA SER A 56 -12.02 6.19 2.07
C SER A 56 -13.25 6.59 1.25
N GLU A 57 -13.07 7.41 0.22
CA GLU A 57 -14.12 7.84 -0.71
C GLU A 57 -14.41 6.80 -1.80
N VAL A 58 -13.55 5.80 -1.97
CA VAL A 58 -13.75 4.69 -2.91
C VAL A 58 -14.73 3.69 -2.29
N GLU A 59 -16.00 3.78 -2.69
CA GLU A 59 -17.11 3.01 -2.09
C GLU A 59 -16.84 1.51 -1.98
N TRP A 60 -16.40 0.88 -3.08
CA TRP A 60 -16.15 -0.56 -3.08
C TRP A 60 -15.02 -0.94 -2.13
N PHE A 61 -14.02 -0.06 -1.97
CA PHE A 61 -12.88 -0.28 -1.09
C PHE A 61 -13.31 -0.12 0.35
N ALA A 62 -14.03 0.95 0.68
CA ALA A 62 -14.58 1.20 2.01
C ALA A 62 -15.45 0.04 2.51
N ASN A 63 -16.23 -0.57 1.61
CA ASN A 63 -17.05 -1.74 1.94
C ASN A 63 -16.29 -3.08 1.99
N SER A 64 -15.07 -3.15 1.45
CA SER A 64 -14.28 -4.39 1.32
C SER A 64 -13.02 -4.43 2.18
N VAL A 65 -12.55 -3.28 2.67
CA VAL A 65 -11.34 -3.17 3.49
C VAL A 65 -11.60 -3.80 4.86
N ARG A 66 -10.65 -4.64 5.29
CA ARG A 66 -10.73 -5.34 6.59
C ARG A 66 -9.90 -4.64 7.66
N ASP A 67 -8.71 -4.18 7.27
CA ASP A 67 -7.71 -3.58 8.13
C ASP A 67 -6.80 -2.74 7.23
N ILE A 68 -6.50 -1.51 7.67
CA ILE A 68 -5.55 -0.59 7.04
C ILE A 68 -4.73 0.07 8.15
N ARG A 69 -3.41 0.17 7.95
CA ARG A 69 -2.47 0.66 8.97
C ARG A 69 -1.41 1.54 8.33
N GLY A 70 -1.09 2.64 9.01
CA GLY A 70 0.06 3.49 8.71
C GLY A 70 1.18 3.25 9.72
N PHE A 71 2.42 3.23 9.24
CA PHE A 71 3.62 3.14 10.07
C PHE A 71 4.64 4.16 9.59
N ARG A 72 5.40 4.76 10.51
CA ARG A 72 6.57 5.56 10.18
C ARG A 72 7.80 4.66 10.16
N VAL A 73 8.53 4.68 9.06
CA VAL A 73 9.84 4.02 8.96
C VAL A 73 10.89 5.03 9.42
N GLU A 74 11.48 4.81 10.58
CA GLU A 74 12.53 5.69 11.13
C GLU A 74 13.86 5.49 10.38
N ASP A 75 14.22 4.24 10.10
CA ASP A 75 15.54 3.88 9.57
C ASP A 75 15.46 2.98 8.33
N TRP A 76 15.99 3.47 7.22
CA TRP A 76 16.19 2.69 6.00
C TRP A 76 17.51 1.92 6.01
N SER A 77 17.62 0.96 6.94
CA SER A 77 18.82 0.16 7.08
C SER A 77 18.93 -0.91 5.98
N ASN A 78 19.98 -0.87 5.16
CA ASN A 78 20.28 -1.89 4.17
C ASN A 78 21.49 -2.74 4.58
N PHE A 79 21.22 -3.94 5.10
CA PHE A 79 22.25 -4.87 5.58
C PHE A 79 22.81 -5.79 4.49
N THR A 80 22.43 -5.64 3.21
CA THR A 80 22.87 -6.53 2.13
C THR A 80 24.40 -6.66 2.08
N LYS A 81 25.12 -5.54 2.21
CA LYS A 81 26.60 -5.54 2.21
C LYS A 81 27.17 -6.28 3.43
N LEU A 82 26.57 -6.10 4.60
CA LEU A 82 26.99 -6.76 5.83
C LEU A 82 26.83 -8.28 5.71
N VAL A 83 25.71 -8.75 5.16
CA VAL A 83 25.44 -10.18 4.95
C VAL A 83 26.37 -10.76 3.88
N LYS A 84 26.59 -10.04 2.77
CA LYS A 84 27.47 -10.48 1.67
C LYS A 84 28.98 -10.36 1.97
N ARG A 85 29.40 -9.90 3.15
CA ARG A 85 30.82 -9.66 3.47
C ARG A 85 31.74 -10.87 3.35
N LYS A 86 31.19 -12.09 3.38
CA LYS A 86 31.91 -13.37 3.18
C LYS A 86 31.45 -14.12 1.93
N ALA A 87 30.63 -13.52 1.07
CA ALA A 87 30.23 -14.16 -0.18
C ALA A 87 31.50 -14.37 -1.03
N THR A 88 31.74 -15.61 -1.45
CA THR A 88 32.94 -16.00 -2.21
C THR A 88 32.65 -16.18 -3.70
N ASN A 89 31.52 -15.66 -4.17
CA ASN A 89 31.04 -15.77 -5.55
C ASN A 89 30.80 -14.40 -6.18
#